data_AF-A0A6H0FSI4-F1
#
_entry.id   AF-A0A6H0FSI4-F1
#
_cell.length_a   1.000
_cell.length_b   1.000
_cell.length_c   1.000
_cell.angle_alpha   90.00
_cell.angle_beta   90.00
_cell.angle_gamma   90.00
#
_symmetry.space_group_name_H-M   'P 1'
#
loop_
_entity.id
_entity.type
_entity.pdbx_description
1 polymer ?
#
loop_
_entity_poly.entity_id
_entity_poly.type
_entity_poly.pdbx_seq_one_letter_code
_entity_poly.pdbx_strand_id
1 'polypeptide(L)'
;MKNQNVGIEVNGGGRHKISESTIHVKGNGKAIVLNETFDNEITKVTILLDEERKYFINLKSDLESIQDNAINPLTQKTYKNEAVNQIQKIIDLPNRETFQKNTLELISLLSSWLTIKSALAPNLTVHISELLKLIGG
;
A
#
# COMPACT_ATOMS: atom_id res chain seq x y z
N MET A 1 8.57 27.13 4.15
CA MET A 1 9.24 26.15 3.26
C MET A 1 8.76 24.77 3.67
N LYS A 2 8.16 23.98 2.77
CA LYS A 2 7.81 22.59 3.08
C LYS A 2 9.12 21.82 3.17
N ASN A 3 9.46 21.27 4.33
CA ASN A 3 10.54 20.29 4.44
C ASN A 3 10.17 19.12 3.51
N GLN A 4 10.89 18.95 2.40
CA GLN A 4 10.82 17.71 1.63
C GLN A 4 11.66 16.70 2.40
N ASN A 5 11.00 15.75 3.05
CA ASN A 5 11.72 14.67 3.73
C ASN A 5 12.38 13.81 2.64
N VAL A 6 13.70 13.82 2.56
CA VAL A 6 14.48 12.97 1.66
C VAL A 6 15.19 11.91 2.49
N GLY A 7 15.05 10.63 2.12
CA GLY A 7 15.73 9.53 2.81
C GLY A 7 17.24 9.53 2.54
N ILE A 8 17.61 9.47 1.26
CA ILE A 8 19.00 9.56 0.77
C ILE A 8 19.06 10.64 -0.29
N GLU A 9 19.98 11.59 -0.13
CA GLU A 9 20.26 12.63 -1.10
C GLU A 9 21.73 12.58 -1.50
N VAL A 10 21.99 12.48 -2.80
CA VAL A 10 23.33 12.54 -3.39
C VAL A 10 23.39 13.76 -4.29
N ASN A 11 24.34 14.66 -4.02
CA ASN A 11 24.58 15.88 -4.79
C ASN A 11 26.01 15.84 -5.35
N GLY A 12 26.16 15.66 -6.66
CA GLY A 12 27.47 15.54 -7.32
C GLY A 12 28.08 14.14 -7.29
N GLY A 13 29.24 13.97 -7.93
CA GLY A 13 30.00 12.72 -7.92
C GLY A 13 29.42 11.63 -8.82
N GLY A 14 29.67 10.37 -8.49
CA GLY A 14 29.17 9.23 -9.27
C GLY A 14 29.63 7.88 -8.73
N ARG A 15 29.05 6.81 -9.28
CA ARG A 15 29.31 5.40 -8.92
C ARG A 15 28.91 5.06 -7.49
N HIS A 16 27.87 5.70 -6.97
CA HIS A 16 27.27 5.33 -5.70
C HIS A 16 26.51 4.02 -5.85
N LYS A 17 26.67 3.13 -4.86
CA LYS A 17 25.94 1.87 -4.78
C LYS A 17 25.07 1.87 -3.53
N ILE A 18 23.76 1.84 -3.72
CA ILE A 18 22.78 1.72 -2.65
C ILE A 18 22.09 0.38 -2.82
N SER A 19 22.38 -0.56 -1.92
CA SER A 19 21.82 -1.90 -2.00
C SER A 19 21.25 -2.39 -0.68
N GLU A 20 20.28 -3.29 -0.75
CA GLU A 20 19.76 -4.07 0.40
C GLU A 20 19.32 -3.18 1.57
N SER A 21 18.72 -2.03 1.25
CA SER A 21 18.33 -1.00 2.21
C SER A 21 16.80 -0.88 2.31
N THR A 22 16.30 -0.56 3.51
CA THR A 22 14.88 -0.19 3.71
C THR A 22 14.80 1.28 4.11
N ILE A 23 14.02 2.06 3.37
CA ILE A 23 13.84 3.50 3.58
C ILE A 23 12.39 3.76 3.96
N HIS A 24 12.18 4.31 5.17
CA HIS A 24 10.88 4.76 5.63
C HIS A 24 10.70 6.23 5.28
N VAL A 25 9.68 6.55 4.49
CA VAL A 25 9.40 7.92 4.06
C VAL A 25 8.13 8.41 4.75
N LYS A 26 8.28 9.51 5.49
CA LYS A 26 7.19 10.22 6.17
C LYS A 26 6.59 11.29 5.28
N GLY A 27 5.28 11.23 5.10
CA GLY A 27 4.54 12.19 4.29
C GLY A 27 4.83 12.04 2.79
N ASN A 28 4.65 13.13 2.04
CA ASN A 28 5.01 13.26 0.62
C ASN A 28 6.54 13.39 0.37
N GLY A 29 7.37 12.65 1.13
CA GLY A 29 8.82 12.68 1.00
C GLY A 29 9.33 11.90 -0.21
N LYS A 30 10.64 11.98 -0.47
CA LYS A 30 11.34 11.21 -1.51
C LYS A 30 12.27 10.21 -0.85
N ALA A 31 12.30 8.96 -1.32
CA ALA A 31 13.19 7.97 -0.72
C ALA A 31 14.65 8.20 -1.10
N ILE A 32 14.94 8.34 -2.39
CA ILE A 32 16.28 8.58 -2.93
C ILE A 32 16.18 9.72 -3.94
N VAL A 33 17.06 10.70 -3.81
CA VAL A 33 17.24 11.81 -4.75
C VAL A 33 18.69 11.81 -5.21
N LEU A 34 18.89 11.78 -6.53
CA LEU A 34 20.19 11.81 -7.18
C LEU A 34 20.26 13.07 -8.03
N ASN A 35 21.12 14.02 -7.65
CA ASN A 35 21.32 15.28 -8.34
C ASN A 35 22.76 15.35 -8.87
N GLU A 36 22.91 15.71 -10.15
CA GLU A 36 24.22 15.96 -10.78
C GLU A 36 25.24 14.82 -10.59
N THR A 37 24.79 13.57 -10.65
CA THR A 37 25.60 12.37 -10.38
C THR A 37 25.48 11.34 -11.51
N PHE A 38 26.47 10.45 -11.67
CA PHE A 38 26.54 9.48 -12.78
C PHE A 38 26.85 8.05 -12.33
N ASP A 39 26.57 7.04 -13.17
CA ASP A 39 26.90 5.62 -12.94
C ASP A 39 26.40 5.01 -11.61
N ASN A 40 25.28 5.50 -11.07
CA ASN A 40 24.76 5.00 -9.79
C ASN A 40 24.02 3.67 -9.93
N GLU A 41 24.16 2.81 -8.93
CA GLU A 41 23.50 1.51 -8.84
C GLU A 41 22.58 1.49 -7.61
N ILE A 42 21.28 1.31 -7.84
CA ILE A 42 20.29 1.13 -6.77
C ILE A 42 19.65 -0.25 -6.94
N THR A 43 19.92 -1.16 -6.01
CA THR A 43 19.45 -2.55 -6.10
C THR A 43 18.81 -3.03 -4.80
N LYS A 44 17.71 -3.78 -4.89
CA LYS A 44 17.03 -4.37 -3.72
C LYS A 44 16.70 -3.35 -2.60
N VAL A 45 16.34 -2.12 -2.95
CA VAL A 45 15.88 -1.12 -1.98
C VAL A 45 14.37 -1.25 -1.78
N THR A 46 13.93 -1.37 -0.52
CA THR A 46 12.51 -1.35 -0.15
C THR A 46 12.14 0.03 0.37
N ILE A 47 11.10 0.64 -0.20
CA ILE A 47 10.57 1.92 0.26
C ILE A 47 9.24 1.66 0.96
N LEU A 48 9.12 2.13 2.20
CA LEU A 48 7.90 2.05 3.00
C LEU A 48 7.36 3.47 3.19
N LEU A 49 6.20 3.77 2.61
CA LEU A 49 5.56 5.08 2.76
C LEU A 49 4.60 5.04 3.96
N ASP A 50 4.85 5.89 4.96
CA ASP A 50 3.98 5.97 6.15
C ASP A 50 2.55 6.39 5.80
N GLU A 51 2.37 7.15 4.71
CA GLU A 51 1.05 7.53 4.19
C GLU A 51 0.27 6.32 3.64
N GLU A 52 0.92 5.38 2.96
CA GLU A 52 0.28 4.13 2.52
C GLU A 52 -0.17 3.33 3.75
N ARG A 53 0.69 3.20 4.77
CA ARG A 53 0.34 2.51 6.01
C ARG A 53 -0.86 3.17 6.71
N LYS A 54 -0.88 4.49 6.77
CA LYS A 54 -1.99 5.27 7.34
C LYS A 54 -3.28 5.07 6.54
N TYR A 55 -3.21 5.04 5.22
CA TYR A 55 -4.36 4.73 4.36
C TYR A 55 -4.96 3.36 4.72
N PHE A 56 -4.15 2.31 4.83
CA PHE A 56 -4.63 0.98 5.20
C PHE A 56 -5.23 0.92 6.62
N ILE A 57 -4.67 1.65 7.57
CA ILE A 57 -5.25 1.77 8.92
C ILE A 57 -6.64 2.41 8.86
N ASN A 58 -6.80 3.48 8.10
CA ASN A 58 -8.10 4.14 7.92
C ASN A 58 -9.10 3.21 7.21
N LEU A 59 -8.68 2.57 6.10
CA LEU A 59 -9.50 1.61 5.38
C LEU A 59 -9.98 0.46 6.28
N LYS A 60 -9.11 -0.06 7.15
CA LYS A 60 -9.50 -1.09 8.12
C LYS A 60 -10.64 -0.61 9.01
N SER A 61 -10.51 0.59 9.58
CA SER A 61 -11.55 1.21 10.41
C SER A 61 -12.85 1.41 9.64
N ASP A 62 -12.77 1.87 8.39
CA ASP A 62 -13.94 2.09 7.54
C ASP A 62 -14.69 0.76 7.28
N LEU A 63 -13.96 -0.32 6.95
CA LEU A 63 -14.56 -1.64 6.74
C LEU A 63 -15.16 -2.24 8.01
N GLU A 64 -14.52 -2.05 9.17
CA GLU A 64 -15.04 -2.50 10.46
C GLU A 64 -16.39 -1.85 10.82
N SER A 65 -16.59 -0.60 10.39
CA SER A 65 -17.84 0.14 10.61
C SER A 65 -19.04 -0.35 9.77
N ILE A 66 -18.78 -1.11 8.70
CA ILE A 66 -19.83 -1.62 7.81
C ILE A 66 -20.67 -2.68 8.53
N GLN A 67 -21.97 -2.41 8.65
CA GLN A 67 -22.97 -3.34 9.19
C GLN A 67 -23.46 -4.32 8.11
N ASP A 68 -22.55 -5.18 7.64
CA ASP A 68 -22.86 -6.28 6.72
C ASP A 68 -22.10 -7.55 7.12
N ASN A 69 -22.78 -8.69 6.94
CA ASN A 69 -22.31 -10.02 7.31
C ASN A 69 -22.36 -11.00 6.11
N ALA A 70 -22.27 -10.49 4.88
CA ALA A 70 -22.25 -11.34 3.70
C ALA A 70 -21.10 -12.35 3.78
N ILE A 71 -21.42 -13.61 3.51
CA ILE A 71 -20.49 -14.74 3.59
C ILE A 71 -19.86 -14.95 2.23
N ASN A 72 -18.53 -15.11 2.22
CA ASN A 72 -17.80 -15.59 1.06
C ASN A 72 -18.07 -17.09 0.86
N PRO A 73 -18.70 -17.49 -0.26
CA PRO A 73 -19.07 -18.89 -0.48
C PRO A 73 -17.86 -19.83 -0.56
N LEU A 74 -16.68 -19.31 -0.91
CA LEU A 74 -15.46 -20.11 -1.06
C LEU A 74 -14.79 -20.44 0.28
N THR A 75 -14.86 -19.53 1.25
CA THR A 75 -14.11 -19.65 2.51
C THR A 75 -14.99 -19.79 3.74
N GLN A 76 -16.31 -19.60 3.59
CA GLN A 76 -17.31 -19.64 4.67
C GLN A 76 -17.07 -18.59 5.78
N LYS A 77 -16.26 -17.56 5.49
CA LYS A 77 -16.01 -16.41 6.37
C LYS A 77 -16.78 -15.20 5.84
N THR A 78 -16.98 -14.19 6.68
CA THR A 78 -17.55 -12.93 6.21
C THR A 78 -16.52 -12.17 5.38
N TYR A 79 -16.97 -11.53 4.29
CA TYR A 79 -16.09 -10.68 3.48
C TYR A 79 -15.40 -9.60 4.31
N LYS A 80 -16.12 -9.02 5.28
CA LYS A 80 -15.57 -8.06 6.23
C LYS A 80 -14.36 -8.61 6.98
N ASN A 81 -14.49 -9.78 7.60
CA ASN A 81 -13.40 -10.36 8.39
C ASN A 81 -12.21 -10.73 7.50
N GLU A 82 -12.45 -11.22 6.29
CA GLU A 82 -11.38 -11.53 5.34
C GLU A 82 -10.64 -10.28 4.88
N ALA A 83 -11.37 -9.23 4.50
CA ALA A 83 -10.78 -7.97 4.07
C ALA A 83 -9.96 -7.31 5.20
N VAL A 84 -10.50 -7.27 6.42
CA VAL A 84 -9.80 -6.73 7.61
C VAL A 84 -8.51 -7.51 7.89
N ASN A 85 -8.57 -8.85 7.85
CA ASN A 85 -7.37 -9.68 8.03
C ASN A 85 -6.36 -9.45 6.91
N GLN A 86 -6.82 -9.28 5.67
CA GLN A 86 -5.94 -9.01 4.55
C GLN A 86 -5.25 -7.64 4.68
N ILE A 87 -5.97 -6.62 5.14
CA ILE A 87 -5.38 -5.31 5.46
C ILE A 87 -4.33 -5.43 6.55
N GLN A 88 -4.59 -6.21 7.61
CA GLN A 88 -3.60 -6.42 8.66
C GLN A 88 -2.32 -7.04 8.10
N LYS A 89 -2.43 -8.05 7.22
CA LYS A 89 -1.26 -8.61 6.53
C LYS A 89 -0.48 -7.55 5.78
N ILE A 90 -1.16 -6.63 5.07
CA ILE A 90 -0.52 -5.53 4.31
C ILE A 90 0.25 -4.59 5.24
N ILE A 91 -0.35 -4.21 6.37
CA ILE A 91 0.24 -3.29 7.36
C ILE A 91 1.51 -3.88 7.99
N ASP A 92 1.55 -5.20 8.17
CA ASP A 92 2.63 -5.91 8.85
C ASP A 92 3.72 -6.41 7.89
N LEU A 93 3.69 -6.00 6.61
CA LEU A 93 4.57 -6.55 5.59
C LEU A 93 6.05 -6.18 5.77
N PRO A 94 6.95 -7.15 5.54
CA PRO A 94 8.40 -6.90 5.52
C PRO A 94 8.93 -6.39 4.16
N ASN A 95 8.22 -6.55 3.04
CA ASN A 95 8.72 -6.20 1.69
C ASN A 95 7.62 -5.80 0.67
N ARG A 96 8.04 -5.19 -0.45
CA ARG A 96 7.16 -4.61 -1.50
C ARG A 96 6.51 -5.63 -2.44
N GLU A 97 7.15 -6.77 -2.71
CA GLU A 97 6.55 -7.80 -3.58
C GLU A 97 5.28 -8.39 -2.95
N THR A 98 5.35 -8.67 -1.65
CA THR A 98 4.20 -9.15 -0.89
C THR A 98 3.12 -8.07 -0.78
N PHE A 99 3.48 -6.79 -0.86
CA PHE A 99 2.54 -5.67 -0.82
C PHE A 99 1.62 -5.65 -2.04
N GLN A 100 2.18 -5.78 -3.23
CA GLN A 100 1.38 -5.77 -4.46
C GLN A 100 0.41 -6.96 -4.50
N LYS A 101 0.91 -8.16 -4.19
CA LYS A 101 0.08 -9.38 -4.12
C LYS A 101 -1.06 -9.22 -3.11
N ASN A 102 -0.75 -8.81 -1.89
CA ASN A 102 -1.78 -8.70 -0.85
C ASN A 102 -2.80 -7.59 -1.16
N THR A 103 -2.38 -6.51 -1.82
CA THR A 103 -3.27 -5.43 -2.25
C THR A 103 -4.21 -5.88 -3.37
N LEU A 104 -3.72 -6.66 -4.34
CA LEU A 104 -4.55 -7.27 -5.38
C LEU A 104 -5.58 -8.24 -4.80
N GLU A 105 -5.18 -9.07 -3.83
CA GLU A 105 -6.09 -9.97 -3.11
C GLU A 105 -7.19 -9.18 -2.37
N LEU A 106 -6.83 -8.06 -1.73
CA LEU A 106 -7.81 -7.17 -1.09
C LEU A 106 -8.80 -6.57 -2.11
N ILE A 107 -8.32 -6.07 -3.25
CA ILE A 107 -9.19 -5.53 -4.31
C ILE A 107 -10.20 -6.59 -4.78
N SER A 108 -9.74 -7.83 -4.97
CA SER A 108 -10.59 -8.95 -5.37
C SER A 108 -11.67 -9.27 -4.33
N LEU A 109 -11.30 -9.28 -3.04
CA LEU A 109 -12.23 -9.46 -1.93
C LEU A 109 -13.29 -8.36 -1.89
N LEU A 110 -12.89 -7.09 -2.00
CA LEU A 110 -13.83 -5.96 -1.99
C LEU A 110 -14.77 -5.97 -3.21
N SER A 111 -14.25 -6.32 -4.39
CA SER A 111 -15.03 -6.42 -5.63
C SER A 111 -16.05 -7.57 -5.56
N SER A 112 -15.65 -8.71 -4.98
CA SER A 112 -16.54 -9.84 -4.75
C SER A 112 -17.63 -9.50 -3.74
N TRP A 113 -17.27 -8.81 -2.66
CA TRP A 113 -18.23 -8.34 -1.66
C TRP A 113 -19.25 -7.38 -2.27
N LEU A 114 -18.78 -6.44 -3.09
CA LEU A 114 -19.62 -5.51 -3.84
C LEU A 114 -20.58 -6.23 -4.81
N THR A 115 -20.11 -7.29 -5.47
CA THR A 115 -20.92 -8.08 -6.41
C THR A 115 -22.10 -8.76 -5.70
N ILE A 116 -21.87 -9.27 -4.48
CA ILE A 116 -22.91 -9.93 -3.66
C ILE A 116 -23.81 -8.90 -2.97
N LYS A 117 -23.25 -7.75 -2.59
CA LYS A 117 -23.95 -6.69 -1.86
C LYS A 117 -23.74 -5.34 -2.54
N SER A 118 -24.42 -5.14 -3.68
CA SER A 118 -24.30 -3.91 -4.49
C SER A 118 -24.65 -2.63 -3.73
N ALA A 119 -25.48 -2.71 -2.68
CA ALA A 119 -25.78 -1.60 -1.77
C ALA A 119 -24.54 -1.01 -1.08
N LEU A 120 -23.42 -1.74 -1.02
CA LEU A 120 -22.16 -1.25 -0.46
C LEU A 120 -21.33 -0.42 -1.45
N ALA A 121 -21.78 -0.22 -2.69
CA ALA A 121 -21.04 0.54 -3.72
C ALA A 121 -20.53 1.91 -3.23
N PRO A 122 -21.34 2.75 -2.55
CA PRO A 122 -20.87 4.05 -2.08
C PRO A 122 -19.68 3.96 -1.12
N ASN A 123 -19.57 2.86 -0.39
CA ASN A 123 -18.50 2.66 0.60
C ASN A 123 -17.28 2.00 -0.05
N LEU A 124 -17.47 0.96 -0.89
CA LEU A 124 -16.35 0.13 -1.36
C LEU A 124 -15.68 0.65 -2.63
N THR A 125 -16.41 1.28 -3.55
CA THR A 125 -15.87 1.68 -4.87
C THR A 125 -14.76 2.73 -4.75
N VAL A 126 -14.88 3.67 -3.81
CA VAL A 126 -13.85 4.70 -3.56
C VAL A 126 -12.53 4.04 -3.16
N HIS A 127 -12.59 3.08 -2.23
CA HIS A 127 -11.40 2.38 -1.77
C HIS A 127 -10.78 1.48 -2.84
N ILE A 128 -11.60 0.81 -3.67
CA ILE A 128 -11.08 0.01 -4.80
C ILE A 128 -10.30 0.90 -5.78
N SER A 129 -10.82 2.09 -6.09
CA SER A 129 -10.15 3.03 -6.99
C SER A 129 -8.81 3.51 -6.44
N GLU A 130 -8.74 3.86 -5.15
CA GLU A 130 -7.49 4.27 -4.51
C GLU A 130 -6.47 3.11 -4.42
N LEU A 131 -6.92 1.89 -4.09
CA LEU A 131 -6.05 0.71 -4.07
C LEU A 131 -5.45 0.41 -5.46
N LEU A 132 -6.21 0.58 -6.53
CA LEU A 132 -5.72 0.42 -7.90
C LEU A 132 -4.61 1.43 -8.24
N LYS A 133 -4.70 2.68 -7.75
CA LYS A 133 -3.62 3.67 -7.92
C LYS A 133 -2.34 3.26 -7.21
N LEU A 134 -2.45 2.70 -6.00
CA LEU A 134 -1.30 2.28 -5.19
C LEU A 134 -0.50 1.13 -5.83
N ILE A 135 -1.16 0.23 -6.58
CA ILE A 135 -0.49 -0.86 -7.29
C ILE A 135 -0.10 -0.50 -8.72
N GLY A 136 -0.78 0.51 -9.32
CA GLY A 136 -0.64 0.87 -10.73
C GLY A 136 0.64 1.61 -11.06
N GLY A 137 1.14 2.44 -10.13
CA GLY A 137 2.34 3.27 -10.35
C GLY A 137 2.11 4.36 -11.38
#